data_AF-A0A943K059-F1
#
_entry.id   AF-A0A943K059-F1
#
_cell.length_a   1.000
_cell.length_b   1.000
_cell.length_c   1.000
_cell.angle_alpha   90.00
_cell.angle_beta   90.00
_cell.angle_gamma   90.00
#
_symmetry.space_group_name_H-M   'P 1'
#
loop_
_entity.id
_entity.type
_entity.pdbx_description
1 polymer ?
#
loop_
_entity_poly.entity_id
_entity_poly.type
_entity_poly.pdbx_seq_one_letter_code
_entity_poly.pdbx_strand_id
1 'polypeptide(L)'
;MDSVKNKLMLPYCNPYIEGSFDAYIYAFYDYFKEVLNIDYGTKNDNWEWWKSSVQFGQVFPLDQVCIISQKPVEITKVNNRLHADGKPAVKYADGFSVWALNGVRVPQYLAETPASSLDIEFFKKEQNADVKAEFIRKYGIERMVSLGKLVDTWENHENTINFEWYKKSEYKLIDMSPIFTRYDYLPYLYMKNQTVPGIYHLECCFNPNSNKQPQTILEGLTVRLNGVDPETLEITAIA
;
A
#
# COMPACT_ATOMS: atom_id res chain seq x y z
N MET A 1 8.87 -24.76 -16.91
CA MET A 1 8.18 -24.35 -15.66
C MET A 1 6.70 -24.36 -15.96
N ASP A 2 6.05 -25.48 -15.68
CA ASP A 2 4.63 -25.66 -15.92
C ASP A 2 3.86 -24.77 -14.95
N SER A 3 3.34 -23.65 -15.45
CA SER A 3 2.38 -22.88 -14.68
C SER A 3 1.16 -23.76 -14.45
N VAL A 4 0.69 -23.83 -13.20
CA VAL A 4 -0.53 -24.54 -12.74
C VAL A 4 -1.82 -24.06 -13.45
N LYS A 5 -1.72 -23.16 -14.43
CA LYS A 5 -2.84 -22.40 -14.99
C LYS A 5 -3.77 -23.13 -15.95
N ASN A 6 -3.48 -24.35 -16.44
CA ASN A 6 -4.23 -24.85 -17.61
C ASN A 6 -4.92 -26.23 -17.54
N LYS A 7 -5.07 -26.89 -16.37
CA LYS A 7 -5.87 -28.13 -16.30
C LYS A 7 -6.75 -28.36 -15.06
N LEU A 8 -6.75 -27.47 -14.05
CA LEU A 8 -7.49 -27.68 -12.78
C LEU A 8 -8.33 -26.50 -12.31
N MET A 9 -8.43 -25.42 -13.09
CA MET A 9 -9.30 -24.31 -12.72
C MET A 9 -10.73 -24.70 -13.09
N LEU A 10 -11.55 -25.04 -12.08
CA LEU A 10 -13.00 -25.09 -12.23
C LEU A 10 -13.47 -23.76 -12.86
N PRO A 11 -14.52 -23.77 -13.70
CA PRO A 11 -15.15 -22.53 -14.15
C PRO A 11 -15.41 -21.62 -12.95
N TYR A 12 -15.10 -20.33 -13.09
CA TYR A 12 -15.40 -19.36 -12.05
C TYR A 12 -16.88 -19.47 -11.65
N CYS A 13 -17.13 -19.77 -10.37
CA CYS A 13 -18.47 -19.88 -9.80
C CYS A 13 -18.69 -18.65 -8.91
N ASN A 14 -19.65 -17.81 -9.27
CA ASN A 14 -20.04 -16.69 -8.41
C ASN A 14 -20.73 -17.26 -7.16
N PRO A 15 -20.56 -16.68 -5.96
CA PRO A 15 -21.41 -17.06 -4.84
C PRO A 15 -22.87 -16.87 -5.25
N TYR A 16 -23.69 -17.88 -4.97
CA TYR A 16 -25.12 -17.81 -5.27
C TYR A 16 -25.85 -16.93 -4.25
N ILE A 17 -25.31 -16.84 -3.03
CA ILE A 17 -25.78 -15.99 -1.95
C ILE A 17 -24.56 -15.30 -1.34
N GLU A 18 -24.56 -13.97 -1.26
CA GLU A 18 -23.46 -13.21 -0.67
C GLU A 18 -23.63 -13.00 0.85
N GLY A 19 -24.72 -13.50 1.44
CA GLY A 19 -24.93 -13.56 2.87
C GLY A 19 -24.82 -12.18 3.52
N SER A 20 -23.87 -12.00 4.43
CA SER A 20 -23.67 -10.72 5.12
C SER A 20 -23.32 -9.53 4.20
N PHE A 21 -22.80 -9.77 2.99
CA PHE A 21 -22.52 -8.69 2.03
C PHE A 21 -23.82 -8.09 1.44
N ASP A 22 -24.90 -8.88 1.39
CA ASP A 22 -26.22 -8.47 0.91
C ASP A 22 -27.15 -7.97 2.03
N ALA A 23 -26.62 -7.77 3.26
CA ALA A 23 -27.40 -7.31 4.41
C ALA A 23 -28.28 -6.08 4.12
N TYR A 24 -27.81 -5.18 3.26
CA TYR A 24 -28.55 -3.99 2.86
C TYR A 24 -29.79 -4.31 1.99
N ILE A 25 -29.71 -5.32 1.11
CA ILE A 25 -30.85 -5.77 0.31
C ILE A 25 -31.90 -6.37 1.25
N TYR A 26 -31.46 -7.16 2.23
CA TYR A 26 -32.39 -7.76 3.18
C TYR A 26 -33.13 -6.71 4.00
N ALA A 27 -32.41 -5.70 4.50
CA ALA A 27 -33.00 -4.57 5.22
C ALA A 27 -34.00 -3.77 4.35
N PHE A 28 -33.73 -3.62 3.06
CA PHE A 28 -34.64 -2.94 2.13
C PHE A 28 -35.97 -3.67 2.02
N TYR A 29 -35.98 -4.99 1.80
CA TYR A 29 -37.22 -5.76 1.70
C TYR A 29 -37.91 -5.90 3.06
N ASP A 30 -37.16 -6.08 4.16
CA ASP A 30 -37.73 -6.06 5.51
C ASP A 30 -38.54 -4.80 5.79
N TYR A 31 -38.12 -3.63 5.28
CA TYR A 31 -38.91 -2.41 5.41
C TYR A 31 -40.31 -2.54 4.78
N PHE A 32 -40.44 -3.14 3.60
CA PHE A 32 -41.76 -3.34 2.97
C PHE A 32 -42.62 -4.33 3.77
N LYS A 33 -42.02 -5.39 4.29
CA LYS A 33 -42.74 -6.40 5.07
C LYS A 33 -43.14 -5.87 6.46
N GLU A 34 -42.20 -5.34 7.21
CA GLU A 34 -42.34 -5.00 8.64
C GLU A 34 -42.91 -3.60 8.87
N VAL A 35 -42.61 -2.63 7.99
CA VAL A 35 -43.08 -1.24 8.16
C VAL A 35 -44.30 -0.95 7.30
N LEU A 36 -44.28 -1.37 6.02
CA LEU A 36 -45.39 -1.14 5.11
C LEU A 36 -46.46 -2.24 5.15
N ASN A 37 -46.25 -3.29 5.96
CA ASN A 37 -47.16 -4.43 6.12
C ASN A 37 -47.51 -5.13 4.81
N ILE A 38 -46.56 -5.22 3.88
CA ILE A 38 -46.74 -5.94 2.62
C ILE A 38 -46.52 -7.43 2.86
N ASP A 39 -47.57 -8.22 2.63
CA ASP A 39 -47.50 -9.68 2.68
C ASP A 39 -46.91 -10.25 1.38
N TYR A 40 -45.87 -11.06 1.51
CA TYR A 40 -45.24 -11.75 0.38
C TYR A 40 -45.93 -13.07 0.01
N GLY A 41 -47.00 -13.44 0.72
CA GLY A 41 -47.80 -14.63 0.47
C GLY A 41 -46.96 -15.91 0.51
N THR A 42 -46.99 -16.69 -0.58
CA THR A 42 -46.26 -17.97 -0.67
C THR A 42 -44.74 -17.83 -0.65
N LYS A 43 -44.20 -16.60 -0.69
CA LYS A 43 -42.76 -16.32 -0.61
C LYS A 43 -42.26 -16.05 0.80
N ASN A 44 -43.14 -15.94 1.81
CA ASN A 44 -42.72 -15.64 3.19
C ASN A 44 -41.72 -16.65 3.76
N ASP A 45 -41.90 -17.94 3.54
CA ASP A 45 -40.99 -18.96 4.09
C ASP A 45 -39.61 -18.90 3.42
N ASN A 46 -39.58 -18.71 2.09
CA ASN A 46 -38.34 -18.52 1.34
C ASN A 46 -37.63 -17.23 1.75
N TRP A 47 -38.40 -16.18 2.06
CA TRP A 47 -37.88 -14.90 2.53
C TRP A 47 -37.11 -15.05 3.83
N GLU A 48 -37.71 -15.68 4.85
CA GLU A 48 -37.03 -15.90 6.14
C GLU A 48 -35.77 -16.74 5.99
N TRP A 49 -35.81 -17.76 5.14
CA TRP A 49 -34.63 -18.58 4.85
C TRP A 49 -33.51 -17.77 4.17
N TRP A 50 -33.84 -16.98 3.14
CA TRP A 50 -32.85 -16.12 2.47
C TRP A 50 -32.27 -15.07 3.42
N LYS A 51 -33.11 -14.40 4.22
CA LYS A 51 -32.68 -13.43 5.22
C LYS A 51 -31.73 -14.05 6.24
N SER A 52 -31.95 -15.30 6.64
CA SER A 52 -31.08 -15.99 7.61
C SER A 52 -29.62 -16.13 7.12
N SER A 53 -29.38 -16.06 5.80
CA SER A 53 -28.03 -16.18 5.22
C SER A 53 -27.06 -15.08 5.64
N VAL A 54 -27.54 -13.94 6.16
CA VAL A 54 -26.70 -12.85 6.72
C VAL A 54 -25.86 -13.28 7.92
N GLN A 55 -26.17 -14.43 8.51
CA GLN A 55 -25.36 -15.02 9.58
C GLN A 55 -24.02 -15.56 9.08
N PHE A 56 -23.87 -15.74 7.76
CA PHE A 56 -22.68 -16.27 7.12
C PHE A 56 -22.05 -15.25 6.17
N GLY A 57 -20.87 -15.57 5.67
CA GLY A 57 -20.26 -14.90 4.53
C GLY A 57 -20.85 -15.41 3.22
N GLN A 58 -20.01 -15.62 2.22
CA GLN A 58 -20.41 -16.12 0.91
C GLN A 58 -20.76 -17.61 0.93
N VAL A 59 -21.77 -17.99 0.15
CA VAL A 59 -22.23 -19.38 -0.04
C VAL A 59 -22.07 -19.80 -1.50
N PHE A 60 -21.38 -20.92 -1.71
CA PHE A 60 -21.13 -21.53 -3.02
C PHE A 60 -21.81 -22.90 -3.08
N PRO A 61 -23.06 -22.96 -3.55
CA PRO A 61 -23.74 -24.23 -3.79
C PRO A 61 -23.22 -24.84 -5.10
N LEU A 62 -22.30 -25.80 -5.00
CA LEU A 62 -21.80 -26.59 -6.13
C LEU A 62 -22.63 -27.86 -6.27
N ASP A 63 -22.52 -28.55 -7.42
CA ASP A 63 -23.35 -29.70 -7.77
C ASP A 63 -23.43 -30.80 -6.70
N GLN A 64 -22.34 -31.06 -5.99
CA GLN A 64 -22.23 -32.13 -4.99
C GLN A 64 -21.93 -31.64 -3.57
N VAL A 65 -21.53 -30.37 -3.40
CA VAL A 65 -21.10 -29.81 -2.12
C VAL A 65 -21.49 -28.35 -2.03
N CYS A 66 -21.92 -27.90 -0.86
CA CYS A 66 -22.12 -26.49 -0.58
C CYS A 66 -21.01 -25.98 0.33
N ILE A 67 -20.26 -24.98 -0.14
CA ILE A 67 -19.22 -24.31 0.66
C ILE A 67 -19.85 -23.07 1.29
N ILE A 68 -19.83 -23.00 2.61
CA ILE A 68 -20.34 -21.84 3.38
C ILE A 68 -19.16 -21.22 4.11
N SER A 69 -18.85 -19.97 3.77
CA SER A 69 -17.84 -19.19 4.48
C SER A 69 -18.44 -18.57 5.75
N GLN A 70 -17.74 -18.68 6.87
CA GLN A 70 -18.11 -17.91 8.08
C GLN A 70 -17.73 -16.43 7.92
N LYS A 71 -18.33 -15.57 8.73
CA LYS A 71 -17.92 -14.16 8.79
C LYS A 71 -16.54 -14.03 9.47
N PRO A 72 -15.75 -13.01 9.14
CA PRO A 72 -14.61 -12.63 9.96
C PRO A 72 -15.04 -12.38 11.41
N VAL A 73 -14.22 -12.82 12.36
CA VAL A 73 -14.41 -12.54 13.80
C VAL A 73 -13.79 -11.21 14.20
N GLU A 74 -12.83 -10.71 13.44
CA GLU A 74 -12.17 -9.41 13.66
C GLU A 74 -11.84 -8.77 12.31
N ILE A 75 -12.14 -7.48 12.18
CA ILE A 75 -11.74 -6.65 11.04
C ILE A 75 -11.19 -5.32 11.59
N THR A 76 -9.94 -5.01 11.29
CA THR A 76 -9.31 -3.73 11.65
C THR A 76 -9.15 -2.86 10.40
N LYS A 77 -9.60 -1.60 10.50
CA LYS A 77 -9.51 -0.61 9.43
C LYS A 77 -8.99 0.71 9.97
N VAL A 78 -8.27 1.44 9.13
CA VAL A 78 -7.90 2.84 9.32
C VAL A 78 -8.31 3.59 8.07
N ASN A 79 -9.05 4.70 8.22
CA ASN A 79 -9.57 5.49 7.09
C ASN A 79 -10.30 4.64 6.04
N ASN A 80 -11.19 3.74 6.48
CA ASN A 80 -11.92 2.77 5.64
C ASN A 80 -11.08 1.77 4.83
N ARG A 81 -9.77 1.68 5.08
CA ARG A 81 -8.86 0.72 4.44
C ARG A 81 -8.45 -0.36 5.44
N LEU A 82 -8.33 -1.61 5.01
CA LEU A 82 -7.81 -2.69 5.88
C LEU A 82 -6.40 -2.33 6.33
N HIS A 83 -6.19 -2.27 7.64
CA HIS A 83 -4.89 -1.89 8.20
C HIS A 83 -4.78 -2.47 9.61
N ALA A 84 -3.71 -3.21 9.88
CA ALA A 84 -3.28 -3.53 11.23
C ALA A 84 -1.76 -3.74 11.26
N ASP A 85 -1.06 -2.94 12.08
CA ASP A 85 0.36 -3.14 12.37
C ASP A 85 0.49 -4.00 13.65
N GLY A 86 1.29 -5.07 13.58
CA GLY A 86 1.51 -6.00 14.68
C GLY A 86 0.54 -7.19 14.76
N LYS A 87 -0.50 -7.25 13.90
CA LYS A 87 -1.50 -8.34 13.87
C LYS A 87 -2.18 -8.42 12.50
N PRO A 88 -2.96 -9.48 12.18
CA PRO A 88 -3.75 -9.51 10.95
C PRO A 88 -4.85 -8.45 10.97
N ALA A 89 -5.16 -7.91 9.79
CA ALA A 89 -6.24 -6.95 9.58
C ALA A 89 -7.61 -7.63 9.51
N VAL A 90 -7.67 -8.91 9.12
CA VAL A 90 -8.88 -9.73 9.13
C VAL A 90 -8.56 -11.08 9.76
N LYS A 91 -9.39 -11.54 10.69
CA LYS A 91 -9.30 -12.88 11.29
C LYS A 91 -10.60 -13.64 11.12
N TYR A 92 -10.51 -14.94 10.88
CA TYR A 92 -11.61 -15.88 10.85
C TYR A 92 -11.51 -16.86 12.01
N ALA A 93 -12.65 -17.44 12.41
CA ALA A 93 -12.74 -18.35 13.55
C ALA A 93 -11.97 -19.67 13.35
N ASP A 94 -11.75 -20.07 12.10
CA ASP A 94 -11.01 -21.27 11.71
C ASP A 94 -9.48 -21.08 11.73
N GLY A 95 -9.01 -19.87 12.08
CA GLY A 95 -7.60 -19.51 12.10
C GLY A 95 -7.10 -18.86 10.81
N PHE A 96 -7.90 -18.82 9.73
CA PHE A 96 -7.52 -18.08 8.54
C PHE A 96 -7.40 -16.58 8.84
N SER A 97 -6.37 -15.94 8.30
CA SER A 97 -6.07 -14.55 8.57
C SER A 97 -5.55 -13.82 7.33
N VAL A 98 -5.84 -12.52 7.26
CA VAL A 98 -5.36 -11.63 6.21
C VAL A 98 -4.61 -10.47 6.85
N TRP A 99 -3.36 -10.31 6.46
CA TRP A 99 -2.54 -9.17 6.85
C TRP A 99 -2.64 -8.08 5.78
N ALA A 100 -2.87 -6.86 6.24
CA ALA A 100 -2.94 -5.71 5.37
C ALA A 100 -2.44 -4.46 6.09
N LEU A 101 -1.73 -3.62 5.35
CA LEU A 101 -1.28 -2.30 5.78
C LEU A 101 -1.80 -1.29 4.75
N ASN A 102 -2.49 -0.26 5.22
CA ASN A 102 -2.99 0.83 4.38
C ASN A 102 -3.80 0.35 3.15
N GLY A 103 -4.58 -0.73 3.30
CA GLY A 103 -5.40 -1.32 2.24
C GLY A 103 -4.64 -2.24 1.28
N VAL A 104 -3.33 -2.40 1.44
CA VAL A 104 -2.50 -3.33 0.66
C VAL A 104 -2.40 -4.65 1.39
N ARG A 105 -2.69 -5.77 0.71
CA ARG A 105 -2.45 -7.10 1.27
C ARG A 105 -0.95 -7.37 1.32
N VAL A 106 -0.43 -7.67 2.51
CA VAL A 106 1.01 -7.90 2.74
C VAL A 106 1.26 -9.26 3.39
N PRO A 107 2.48 -9.80 3.32
CA PRO A 107 2.86 -10.97 4.10
C PRO A 107 2.78 -10.69 5.61
N GLN A 108 2.48 -11.73 6.40
CA GLN A 108 2.49 -11.67 7.86
C GLN A 108 3.79 -11.06 8.41
N TYR A 109 4.94 -11.47 7.86
CA TYR A 109 6.24 -10.94 8.24
C TYR A 109 6.30 -9.42 8.23
N LEU A 110 5.83 -8.77 7.16
CA LEU A 110 5.86 -7.32 7.05
C LEU A 110 4.88 -6.65 8.03
N ALA A 111 3.68 -7.20 8.20
CA ALA A 111 2.69 -6.63 9.11
C ALA A 111 3.05 -6.80 10.59
N GLU A 112 3.61 -7.94 11.00
CA GLU A 112 3.83 -8.24 12.42
C GLU A 112 5.23 -7.93 12.92
N THR A 113 6.24 -7.93 12.06
CA THR A 113 7.61 -7.60 12.49
C THR A 113 7.69 -6.12 12.84
N PRO A 114 8.16 -5.74 14.05
CA PRO A 114 8.35 -4.34 14.40
C PRO A 114 9.26 -3.63 13.41
N ALA A 115 8.98 -2.35 13.12
CA ALA A 115 9.73 -1.55 12.17
C ALA A 115 11.26 -1.68 12.34
N SER A 116 11.75 -1.57 13.58
CA SER A 116 13.17 -1.69 13.95
C SER A 116 13.81 -3.03 13.61
N SER A 117 13.02 -4.10 13.51
CA SER A 117 13.47 -5.48 13.30
C SER A 117 13.25 -5.97 11.87
N LEU A 118 12.69 -5.13 10.99
CA LEU A 118 12.55 -5.46 9.57
C LEU A 118 13.94 -5.56 8.93
N ASP A 119 14.13 -6.61 8.14
CA ASP A 119 15.33 -6.88 7.36
C ASP A 119 15.17 -6.35 5.92
N ILE A 120 16.17 -5.61 5.44
CA ILE A 120 16.21 -5.10 4.08
C ILE A 120 16.25 -6.22 3.02
N GLU A 121 16.72 -7.42 3.37
CA GLU A 121 16.75 -8.55 2.43
C GLU A 121 15.35 -8.99 2.00
N PHE A 122 14.32 -8.74 2.81
CA PHE A 122 12.92 -8.91 2.39
C PHE A 122 12.59 -7.98 1.20
N PHE A 123 12.92 -6.69 1.34
CA PHE A 123 12.64 -5.69 0.32
C PHE A 123 13.32 -5.99 -1.02
N LYS A 124 14.57 -6.47 -0.98
CA LYS A 124 15.34 -6.83 -2.19
C LYS A 124 14.69 -7.96 -2.98
N LYS A 125 14.02 -8.91 -2.30
CA LYS A 125 13.38 -10.09 -2.90
C LYS A 125 11.95 -9.83 -3.37
N GLU A 126 11.22 -8.96 -2.69
CA GLU A 126 9.83 -8.63 -3.01
C GLU A 126 9.70 -8.01 -4.41
N GLN A 127 8.68 -8.41 -5.17
CA GLN A 127 8.44 -7.94 -6.55
C GLN A 127 7.20 -7.04 -6.65
N ASN A 128 6.24 -7.19 -5.73
CA ASN A 128 5.04 -6.38 -5.72
C ASN A 128 5.37 -4.95 -5.25
N ALA A 129 5.11 -3.97 -6.12
CA ALA A 129 5.41 -2.56 -5.87
C ALA A 129 4.62 -1.99 -4.67
N ASP A 130 3.36 -2.40 -4.47
CA ASP A 130 2.54 -1.95 -3.36
C ASP A 130 3.08 -2.49 -2.02
N VAL A 131 3.50 -3.76 -1.99
CA VAL A 131 4.14 -4.35 -0.80
C VAL A 131 5.48 -3.68 -0.50
N LYS A 132 6.27 -3.35 -1.52
CA LYS A 132 7.50 -2.57 -1.39
C LYS A 132 7.26 -1.17 -0.83
N ALA A 133 6.20 -0.49 -1.28
CA ALA A 133 5.82 0.82 -0.74
C ALA A 133 5.46 0.73 0.75
N GLU A 134 4.69 -0.28 1.16
CA GLU A 134 4.37 -0.51 2.56
C GLU A 134 5.62 -0.90 3.39
N PHE A 135 6.55 -1.66 2.82
CA PHE A 135 7.84 -1.92 3.47
C PHE A 135 8.57 -0.61 3.72
N ILE A 136 8.73 0.27 2.74
CA ILE A 136 9.45 1.55 2.91
C ILE A 136 8.76 2.42 3.97
N ARG A 137 7.42 2.52 3.93
CA ARG A 137 6.64 3.27 4.93
C ARG A 137 6.91 2.80 6.35
N LYS A 138 6.96 1.48 6.55
CA LYS A 138 7.18 0.89 7.88
C LYS A 138 8.66 0.86 8.29
N TYR A 139 9.56 0.57 7.35
CA TYR A 139 11.00 0.47 7.57
C TYR A 139 11.62 1.83 7.89
N GLY A 140 11.08 2.90 7.30
CA GLY A 140 11.47 4.29 7.53
C GLY A 140 12.54 4.78 6.55
N ILE A 141 12.38 6.02 6.07
CA ILE A 141 13.28 6.63 5.07
C ILE A 141 14.70 6.79 5.60
N GLU A 142 14.89 7.16 6.86
CA GLU A 142 16.24 7.32 7.44
C GLU A 142 17.05 6.04 7.39
N ARG A 143 16.42 4.89 7.71
CA ARG A 143 17.07 3.58 7.61
C ARG A 143 17.34 3.21 6.16
N MET A 144 16.44 3.55 5.23
CA MET A 144 16.72 3.36 3.79
C MET A 144 17.94 4.17 3.36
N VAL A 145 18.00 5.44 3.73
CA VAL A 145 19.11 6.35 3.42
C VAL A 145 20.44 5.84 3.97
N SER A 146 20.47 5.29 5.19
CA SER A 146 21.70 4.75 5.79
C SER A 146 22.34 3.58 5.02
N LEU A 147 21.59 2.94 4.12
CA LEU A 147 22.06 1.84 3.28
C LEU A 147 22.54 2.33 1.91
N GLY A 148 22.25 3.58 1.55
CA GLY A 148 22.77 4.23 0.36
C GLY A 148 24.15 4.84 0.57
N LYS A 149 24.72 5.41 -0.49
CA LYS A 149 25.98 6.15 -0.43
C LYS A 149 25.71 7.63 -0.64
N LEU A 150 26.17 8.48 0.29
CA LEU A 150 26.09 9.93 0.10
C LEU A 150 26.96 10.34 -1.10
N VAL A 151 26.35 11.04 -2.06
CA VAL A 151 27.01 11.54 -3.27
C VAL A 151 27.32 13.02 -3.11
N ASP A 152 26.34 13.80 -2.67
CA ASP A 152 26.45 15.24 -2.50
C ASP A 152 25.52 15.75 -1.40
N THR A 153 25.81 16.93 -0.86
CA THR A 153 25.00 17.56 0.19
C THR A 153 25.01 19.08 0.07
N TRP A 154 23.97 19.71 0.61
CA TRP A 154 23.82 21.18 0.63
C TRP A 154 25.04 21.94 1.15
N GLU A 155 25.85 21.35 2.04
CA GLU A 155 27.06 21.97 2.58
C GLU A 155 28.08 22.35 1.49
N ASN A 156 28.07 21.64 0.36
CA ASN A 156 28.97 21.92 -0.77
C ASN A 156 28.53 23.12 -1.63
N HIS A 157 27.39 23.75 -1.33
CA HIS A 157 26.73 24.73 -2.18
C HIS A 157 26.57 26.10 -1.51
N GLU A 158 27.46 26.48 -0.60
CA GLU A 158 27.41 27.75 0.16
C GLU A 158 27.32 29.02 -0.70
N ASN A 159 27.84 28.97 -1.94
CA ASN A 159 27.87 30.09 -2.87
C ASN A 159 26.65 30.15 -3.81
N THR A 160 25.63 29.30 -3.59
CA THR A 160 24.40 29.27 -4.40
C THR A 160 23.39 30.32 -3.93
N ILE A 161 22.57 30.79 -4.85
CA ILE A 161 21.51 31.79 -4.60
C ILE A 161 20.51 31.25 -3.58
N ASN A 162 20.20 29.95 -3.64
CA ASN A 162 19.21 29.30 -2.78
C ASN A 162 19.81 28.51 -1.60
N PHE A 163 21.07 28.76 -1.22
CA PHE A 163 21.78 28.00 -0.18
C PHE A 163 20.99 27.84 1.14
N GLU A 164 20.38 28.92 1.63
CA GLU A 164 19.59 28.88 2.87
C GLU A 164 18.39 27.93 2.78
N TRP A 165 17.79 27.79 1.59
CA TRP A 165 16.74 26.81 1.36
C TRP A 165 17.28 25.39 1.36
N TYR A 166 18.45 25.19 0.74
CA TYR A 166 19.08 23.87 0.68
C TYR A 166 19.47 23.35 2.06
N LYS A 167 19.97 24.24 2.90
CA LYS A 167 20.27 24.00 4.30
C LYS A 167 19.03 23.66 5.11
N LYS A 168 17.96 24.47 5.02
CA LYS A 168 16.69 24.20 5.73
C LYS A 168 16.04 22.89 5.32
N SER A 169 16.16 22.53 4.05
CA SER A 169 15.65 21.28 3.48
C SER A 169 16.57 20.09 3.68
N GLU A 170 17.76 20.30 4.25
CA GLU A 170 18.77 19.26 4.50
C GLU A 170 19.07 18.42 3.23
N TYR A 171 19.13 19.07 2.04
CA TYR A 171 19.25 18.34 0.78
C TYR A 171 20.49 17.46 0.71
N LYS A 172 20.28 16.23 0.26
CA LYS A 172 21.35 15.26 -0.03
C LYS A 172 21.03 14.54 -1.32
N LEU A 173 22.06 14.25 -2.10
CA LEU A 173 21.98 13.30 -3.19
C LEU A 173 22.58 11.98 -2.71
N ILE A 174 21.82 10.89 -2.85
CA ILE A 174 22.18 9.59 -2.33
C ILE A 174 22.10 8.56 -3.46
N ASP A 175 23.16 7.80 -3.65
CA ASP A 175 23.14 6.63 -4.52
C ASP A 175 22.50 5.45 -3.79
N MET A 176 21.35 5.02 -4.30
CA MET A 176 20.55 3.92 -3.77
C MET A 176 20.76 2.60 -4.53
N SER A 177 21.71 2.54 -5.46
CA SER A 177 22.13 1.30 -6.16
C SER A 177 22.48 0.12 -5.22
N PRO A 178 22.98 0.30 -3.97
CA PRO A 178 23.23 -0.83 -3.07
C PRO A 178 21.98 -1.62 -2.66
N ILE A 179 20.80 -0.98 -2.78
CA ILE A 179 19.50 -1.60 -2.48
C ILE A 179 18.76 -1.94 -3.78
N PHE A 180 18.80 -1.03 -4.75
CA PHE A 180 18.13 -1.17 -6.05
C PHE A 180 19.11 -1.61 -7.12
N THR A 181 19.46 -2.89 -7.10
CA THR A 181 20.55 -3.48 -7.90
C THR A 181 20.28 -3.56 -9.40
N ARG A 182 19.20 -2.95 -9.90
CA ARG A 182 18.91 -2.88 -11.34
C ARG A 182 19.89 -1.93 -12.06
N TYR A 183 20.44 -0.96 -11.33
CA TYR A 183 21.31 0.08 -11.87
C TYR A 183 22.61 0.13 -11.07
N ASP A 184 23.73 0.37 -11.73
CA ASP A 184 25.05 0.53 -11.08
C ASP A 184 25.14 1.83 -10.27
N TYR A 185 24.32 2.82 -10.63
CA TYR A 185 24.18 4.09 -9.95
C TYR A 185 22.71 4.52 -10.05
N LEU A 186 22.10 4.85 -8.90
CA LEU A 186 20.70 5.25 -8.85
C LEU A 186 20.52 6.45 -7.91
N PRO A 187 20.57 7.68 -8.45
CA PRO A 187 20.52 8.89 -7.64
C PRO A 187 19.12 9.15 -7.11
N TYR A 188 19.03 9.38 -5.81
CA TYR A 188 17.83 9.87 -5.14
C TYR A 188 18.10 11.19 -4.44
N LEU A 189 17.16 12.13 -4.55
CA LEU A 189 17.15 13.37 -3.80
C LEU A 189 16.44 13.15 -2.47
N TYR A 190 17.17 13.38 -1.39
CA TYR A 190 16.66 13.39 -0.02
C TYR A 190 16.40 14.82 0.42
N MET A 191 15.27 15.03 1.09
CA MET A 191 14.87 16.36 1.58
C MET A 191 13.91 16.28 2.75
N LYS A 192 14.02 17.23 3.66
CA LYS A 192 13.11 17.45 4.77
C LYS A 192 11.86 18.20 4.31
N ASN A 193 10.69 17.69 4.67
CA ASN A 193 9.43 18.39 4.47
C ASN A 193 9.36 19.61 5.41
N GLN A 194 9.21 20.81 4.84
CA GLN A 194 9.20 22.05 5.61
C GLN A 194 7.87 22.29 6.34
N THR A 195 6.77 21.69 5.86
CA THR A 195 5.42 21.91 6.40
C THR A 195 5.04 20.85 7.44
N VAL A 196 5.63 19.65 7.37
CA VAL A 196 5.33 18.54 8.26
C VAL A 196 6.58 18.11 9.03
N PRO A 197 6.71 18.47 10.31
CA PRO A 197 7.87 18.12 11.12
C PRO A 197 8.13 16.60 11.15
N GLY A 198 9.38 16.21 10.97
CA GLY A 198 9.82 14.81 11.02
C GLY A 198 9.53 13.98 9.76
N ILE A 199 8.90 14.57 8.74
CA ILE A 199 8.72 13.91 7.44
C ILE A 199 9.89 14.25 6.51
N TYR A 200 10.45 13.22 5.92
CA TYR A 200 11.48 13.31 4.90
C TYR A 200 10.98 12.66 3.62
N HIS A 201 11.47 13.13 2.49
CA HIS A 201 11.23 12.55 1.17
C HIS A 201 12.54 11.96 0.64
N LEU A 202 12.41 10.90 -0.14
CA LEU A 202 13.50 10.28 -0.87
C LEU A 202 12.97 9.95 -2.27
N GLU A 203 13.35 10.75 -3.25
CA GLU A 203 12.78 10.70 -4.60
C GLU A 203 13.82 10.33 -5.63
N CYS A 204 13.47 9.44 -6.57
CA CYS A 204 14.39 9.03 -7.62
C CYS A 204 14.60 10.17 -8.61
N CYS A 205 15.86 10.54 -8.85
CA CYS A 205 16.25 11.56 -9.83
C CYS A 205 16.96 10.93 -11.04
N PHE A 206 16.80 9.62 -11.24
CA PHE A 206 17.33 8.94 -12.42
C PHE A 206 16.66 9.50 -13.68
N ASN A 207 17.48 9.97 -14.62
CA ASN A 207 17.02 10.48 -15.90
C ASN A 207 17.20 9.39 -16.98
N PRO A 208 16.13 8.70 -17.42
CA PRO A 208 16.25 7.63 -18.42
C PRO A 208 16.65 8.12 -19.81
N ASN A 209 16.56 9.43 -20.07
CA ASN A 209 16.87 10.04 -21.36
C ASN A 209 18.28 10.66 -21.42
N SER A 210 19.08 10.51 -20.37
CA SER A 210 20.44 11.06 -20.28
C SER A 210 21.46 9.97 -19.95
N ASN A 211 22.63 10.01 -20.60
CA ASN A 211 23.77 9.17 -20.23
C ASN A 211 24.52 9.72 -19.00
N LYS A 212 24.29 10.99 -18.64
CA LYS A 212 24.85 11.62 -17.44
C LYS A 212 23.75 11.70 -16.38
N GLN A 213 23.90 10.87 -15.34
CA GLN A 213 23.00 10.88 -14.20
C GLN A 213 23.43 11.95 -13.18
N PRO A 214 22.49 12.58 -12.44
CA PRO A 214 22.81 13.60 -11.45
C PRO A 214 23.92 13.17 -10.49
N GLN A 215 24.90 14.05 -10.28
CA GLN A 215 26.03 13.89 -9.36
C GLN A 215 26.03 14.96 -8.26
N THR A 216 25.17 15.98 -8.36
CA THR A 216 25.02 17.03 -7.34
C THR A 216 23.56 17.22 -6.96
N ILE A 217 23.31 17.84 -5.80
CA ILE A 217 21.94 18.19 -5.39
C ILE A 217 21.30 19.16 -6.39
N LEU A 218 22.08 20.02 -7.05
CA LEU A 218 21.57 20.95 -8.07
C LEU A 218 21.08 20.18 -9.31
N GLU A 219 21.87 19.22 -9.81
CA GLU A 219 21.46 18.37 -10.94
C GLU A 219 20.23 17.52 -10.57
N GLY A 220 20.14 17.02 -9.32
CA GLY A 220 18.97 16.28 -8.83
C GLY A 220 17.73 17.16 -8.73
N LEU A 221 17.89 18.40 -8.24
CA LEU A 221 16.83 19.41 -8.20
C LEU A 221 16.37 19.80 -9.60
N THR A 222 17.28 19.96 -10.57
CA THR A 222 16.91 20.20 -11.97
C THR A 222 15.98 19.10 -12.49
N VAL A 223 16.24 17.82 -12.18
CA VAL A 223 15.34 16.72 -12.56
C VAL A 223 13.97 16.87 -11.90
N ARG A 224 13.92 17.13 -10.59
CA ARG A 224 12.66 17.36 -9.85
C ARG A 224 11.86 18.55 -10.41
N LEU A 225 12.56 19.60 -10.86
CA LEU A 225 11.98 20.80 -11.45
C LEU A 225 11.75 20.68 -12.96
N ASN A 226 11.67 19.46 -13.50
CA ASN A 226 11.39 19.19 -14.92
C ASN A 226 12.37 19.88 -15.89
N GLY A 227 13.65 19.95 -15.52
CA GLY A 227 14.72 20.53 -16.34
C GLY A 227 15.02 22.01 -16.06
N VAL A 228 14.27 22.66 -15.18
CA VAL A 228 14.54 24.05 -14.80
C VAL A 228 15.75 24.12 -13.86
N ASP A 229 16.65 25.07 -14.12
CA ASP A 229 17.79 25.33 -13.26
C ASP A 229 17.31 25.89 -11.91
N PRO A 230 17.56 25.19 -10.79
CA PRO A 230 17.11 25.64 -9.48
C PRO A 230 17.69 27.01 -9.09
N GLU A 231 18.84 27.41 -9.63
CA GLU A 231 19.48 28.70 -9.33
C GLU A 231 18.87 29.87 -10.10
N THR A 232 17.96 29.62 -11.04
CA THR A 232 17.23 30.66 -11.77
C THR A 232 15.90 31.04 -11.12
N LEU A 233 15.52 30.32 -10.04
CA LEU A 233 14.28 30.52 -9.31
C LEU A 233 14.59 30.91 -7.86
N GLU A 234 13.81 31.82 -7.28
CA GLU A 234 13.82 32.02 -5.83
C GLU A 234 12.97 30.91 -5.18
N ILE A 235 13.61 29.91 -4.59
CA ILE A 235 12.92 28.75 -4.01
C ILE A 235 12.38 29.16 -2.62
N THR A 236 11.21 29.80 -2.62
CA THR A 236 10.58 30.32 -1.39
C THR A 236 9.51 29.39 -0.81
N ALA A 237 8.90 28.53 -1.64
CA ALA A 237 7.95 27.49 -1.22
C ALA A 237 7.60 26.58 -2.41
N ILE A 238 8.44 25.59 -2.72
CA ILE A 238 8.01 24.49 -3.59
C ILE A 238 7.58 23.35 -2.67
N ALA A 239 6.27 23.20 -2.53
CA ALA A 239 5.59 22.19 -1.72
C ALA A 239 5.89 20.75 -2.20
#